data_AF-A0AAN9BBC5-F1
#
_entry.id   AF-A0AAN9BBC5-F1
#
_cell.length_a   1.000
_cell.length_b   1.000
_cell.length_c   1.000
_cell.angle_alpha   90.00
_cell.angle_beta   90.00
_cell.angle_gamma   90.00
#
_symmetry.space_group_name_H-M   'P 1'
#
loop_
_entity.id
_entity.type
_entity.pdbx_description
1 polymer ?
#
loop_
_entity_poly.entity_id
_entity_poly.type
_entity_poly.pdbx_seq_one_letter_code
_entity_poly.pdbx_strand_id
1 'polypeptide(L)' 'MFRKLKLTPSPTCPCGLEDQTPEHVLMTCPQLKPIRDKVWPASVPLRTKLYGSRQDLEATTSFVSQTKLMV' A
#
# COMPACT_ATOMS: atom_id res chain seq x y z
N MET A 1 -12.37 -15.74 32.78
CA MET A 1 -12.17 -14.31 32.43
C MET A 1 -11.69 -14.23 30.99
N PHE A 2 -12.52 -13.75 30.06
CA PHE A 2 -12.11 -13.55 28.66
C PHE A 2 -11.49 -12.16 28.50
N ARG A 3 -10.20 -12.10 28.17
CA ARG A 3 -9.54 -10.85 27.78
C ARG A 3 -10.07 -10.45 26.41
N LYS A 4 -10.99 -9.48 26.36
CA LYS A 4 -11.42 -8.86 25.10
C LYS A 4 -10.18 -8.25 24.43
N LEU A 5 -9.74 -8.82 23.31
CA LEU A 5 -8.74 -8.21 22.45
C LEU A 5 -9.34 -6.91 21.92
N LYS A 6 -8.82 -5.77 22.37
CA LYS A 6 -9.18 -4.47 21.81
C LYS A 6 -8.51 -4.39 20.44
N LEU A 7 -9.28 -4.59 19.37
CA LEU A 7 -8.83 -4.27 18.02
C LEU A 7 -8.56 -2.77 17.99
N THR A 8 -7.28 -2.39 17.98
CA THR A 8 -6.90 -1.02 17.66
C THR A 8 -7.43 -0.71 16.26
N PRO A 9 -8.07 0.45 16.04
CA PRO A 9 -8.47 0.82 14.69
C PRO A 9 -7.23 0.84 13.80
N SER A 10 -7.40 0.37 12.55
CA SER A 10 -6.34 0.40 11.56
C SER A 10 -5.80 1.82 11.44
N PRO A 11 -4.47 2.00 11.28
CA PRO A 11 -3.92 3.32 11.07
C PRO A 11 -4.54 3.91 9.82
N THR A 12 -5.13 5.10 9.95
CA THR A 12 -5.66 5.84 8.80
C THR A 12 -4.51 6.18 7.85
N CYS A 13 -4.75 6.08 6.54
CA CYS A 13 -3.75 6.49 5.56
C CYS A 13 -3.40 7.97 5.77
N PRO A 14 -2.12 8.39 5.61
CA PRO A 14 -1.74 9.80 5.72
C PRO A 14 -2.50 10.74 4.78
N CYS A 15 -3.14 10.23 3.73
CA CYS A 15 -4.01 11.03 2.87
C CYS A 15 -5.39 11.35 3.49
N GLY A 16 -5.74 10.73 4.63
CA GLY A 16 -6.95 10.99 5.41
C GLY A 16 -8.26 10.50 4.80
N LEU A 17 -8.21 9.77 3.69
CA LEU A 17 -9.43 9.34 2.96
C LEU A 17 -9.92 7.96 3.41
N GLU A 18 -9.01 7.02 3.63
CA GLU A 18 -9.32 5.64 4.02
C GLU A 18 -8.27 5.09 4.97
N ASP A 19 -8.53 3.91 5.51
CA ASP A 19 -7.54 3.12 6.23
C ASP A 19 -6.30 2.81 5.36
N GLN A 20 -5.16 2.64 6.01
CA GLN A 20 -3.91 2.28 5.36
C GLN A 20 -3.91 0.80 4.97
N THR A 21 -4.77 0.42 4.03
CA THR A 21 -4.82 -0.92 3.45
C THR A 21 -3.85 -1.03 2.27
N PRO A 22 -3.34 -2.24 1.97
CA PRO A 22 -2.52 -2.45 0.78
C PRO A 22 -3.26 -2.10 -0.51
N GLU A 23 -4.57 -2.35 -0.56
CA GLU A 23 -5.45 -1.94 -1.66
C GLU A 23 -5.41 -0.42 -1.85
N HIS A 24 -5.66 0.32 -0.77
CA HIS A 24 -5.66 1.78 -0.82
C HIS A 24 -4.29 2.33 -1.24
N VAL A 25 -3.24 1.92 -0.53
CA VAL A 25 -1.86 2.39 -0.75
C VAL A 25 -1.39 2.10 -2.18
N LEU A 26 -1.61 0.88 -2.69
CA LEU A 26 -1.07 0.44 -3.97
C LEU A 26 -1.93 0.82 -5.18
N MET A 27 -3.22 1.16 -5.00
CA MET A 27 -4.15 1.39 -6.12
C MET A 27 -4.87 2.74 -6.11
N THR A 28 -5.36 3.24 -4.98
CA THR A 28 -6.30 4.38 -4.96
C THR A 28 -5.77 5.62 -4.25
N CYS A 29 -4.74 5.48 -3.41
CA CYS A 29 -4.19 6.59 -2.61
C CYS A 29 -3.72 7.73 -3.53
N PRO A 30 -4.34 8.93 -3.45
CA PRO A 30 -4.03 10.05 -4.36
C PRO A 30 -2.67 10.69 -4.04
N GLN A 31 -2.26 10.67 -2.77
CA GLN A 31 -0.96 11.21 -2.34
C GLN A 31 0.21 10.40 -2.90
N LEU A 32 0.02 9.09 -3.08
CA LEU A 32 1.04 8.16 -3.58
C LEU A 32 0.98 7.96 -5.10
N LYS A 33 -0.03 8.52 -5.77
CA LYS A 33 -0.16 8.51 -7.23
C LYS A 33 1.13 8.89 -7.98
N PRO A 34 1.83 10.01 -7.67
CA PRO A 34 3.05 10.37 -8.39
C PRO A 34 4.20 9.37 -8.22
N ILE A 35 4.27 8.65 -7.09
CA ILE A 35 5.26 7.59 -6.89
C ILE A 35 4.85 6.35 -7.67
N ARG A 36 3.54 6.04 -7.66
CA ARG A 36 2.97 4.90 -8.40
C ARG A 36 3.19 5.03 -9.89
N ASP A 37 2.95 6.20 -10.47
CA ASP A 37 3.15 6.44 -11.91
C ASP A 37 4.64 6.33 -12.31
N LYS A 38 5.57 6.63 -11.39
CA LYS A 38 7.01 6.44 -11.62
C LYS A 38 7.44 4.97 -11.57
N VAL A 39 6.90 4.21 -10.63
CA VAL A 39 7.25 2.79 -10.44
C VAL A 39 6.51 1.89 -11.43
N TRP A 40 5.24 2.20 -11.70
CA TRP A 40 4.35 1.49 -12.63
C TRP A 40 3.75 2.48 -13.63
N PRO A 41 4.46 2.77 -14.74
CA PRO A 41 3.93 3.63 -15.80
C PRO A 41 2.74 2.99 -16.54
N ALA A 42 2.61 1.66 -16.49
CA ALA A 42 1.46 0.92 -16.99
C ALA A 42 0.51 0.55 -15.84
N SER A 43 -0.78 0.41 -16.15
CA SER A 43 -1.77 -0.05 -15.17
C SER A 43 -1.51 -1.53 -14.82
N VAL A 44 -0.85 -1.75 -13.68
CA VAL A 44 -0.59 -3.10 -13.14
C VAL A 44 -1.68 -3.44 -12.11
N PRO A 45 -2.34 -4.61 -12.23
CA PRO A 45 -3.38 -5.01 -11.29
C PRO A 45 -2.80 -5.28 -9.90
N LEU A 46 -3.61 -5.07 -8.86
CA LEU A 46 -3.19 -5.25 -7.47
C LEU A 46 -2.59 -6.63 -7.19
N ARG A 47 -3.19 -7.68 -7.76
CA ARG A 47 -2.72 -9.06 -7.57
C ARG A 47 -1.26 -9.24 -8.01
N THR A 48 -0.85 -8.59 -9.09
CA THR A 48 0.54 -8.64 -9.58
C THR A 48 1.48 -7.84 -8.69
N LYS A 49 1.02 -6.71 -8.13
CA LYS A 49 1.81 -5.94 -7.16
C LYS A 49 2.05 -6.70 -5.85
N LEU A 50 1.09 -7.53 -5.43
CA LEU A 50 1.17 -8.29 -4.17
C LEU A 50 1.78 -9.69 -4.32
N TYR A 51 1.50 -10.37 -5.43
CA TYR A 51 1.81 -11.79 -5.64
C TYR A 51 2.38 -12.08 -7.04
N GLY A 52 2.92 -11.05 -7.70
CA GLY A 52 3.54 -11.19 -9.02
C GLY A 52 4.88 -11.91 -8.99
N SER A 53 5.61 -11.79 -10.09
CA SER A 53 6.96 -12.33 -10.20
C SER A 53 7.94 -11.55 -9.32
N ARG A 54 9.16 -12.07 -9.15
CA ARG A 54 10.23 -11.37 -8.40
C ARG A 54 10.41 -9.92 -8.85
N GLN A 55 10.37 -9.67 -10.17
CA GLN A 55 10.49 -8.33 -10.75
C GLN A 55 9.33 -7.40 -10.36
N ASP A 56 8.10 -7.93 -10.29
CA ASP A 56 6.94 -7.16 -9.84
C ASP A 56 7.05 -6.80 -8.36
N LEU A 57 7.51 -7.75 -7.53
CA LEU A 57 7.72 -7.53 -6.10
C LEU A 57 8.90 -6.58 -5.81
N GLU A 58 9.93 -6.59 -6.65
CA GLU A 58 11.01 -5.58 -6.60
C GLU A 58 10.45 -4.17 -6.84
N ALA A 59 9.55 -4.00 -7.80
CA ALA A 59 8.87 -2.72 -8.04
C ALA A 59 8.01 -2.32 -6.83
N THR A 60 7.24 -3.24 -6.25
CA THR A 60 6.45 -2.99 -5.03
C THR A 60 7.34 -2.58 -3.86
N THR A 61 8.48 -3.25 -3.69
CA THR A 61 9.45 -2.93 -2.62
C THR A 61 10.06 -1.54 -2.83
N SER A 62 10.40 -1.19 -4.07
CA SER A 62 10.87 0.15 -4.43
C SER A 62 9.82 1.23 -4.16
N PHE A 63 8.56 0.96 -4.49
CA PHE A 63 7.45 1.85 -4.15
C PHE A 63 7.33 2.05 -2.63
N VAL A 64 7.27 0.95 -1.86
CA VAL A 64 7.16 1.02 -0.39
C VAL A 64 8.35 1.75 0.23
N SER A 65 9.58 1.52 -0.26
CA SER A 65 10.78 2.22 0.21
C SER A 65 10.76 3.73 -0.07
N GLN A 66 10.14 4.14 -1.18
CA GLN A 66 9.94 5.56 -1.51
C GLN A 66 8.77 6.18 -0.75
N THR A 67 7.82 5.36 -0.30
CA THR A 67 6.76 5.82 0.58
C THR A 67 7.30 5.99 2.00
N LYS A 68 6.96 7.10 2.66
CA LYS A 68 7.24 7.27 4.10
C LYS A 68 6.23 6.52 4.97
N LEU A 69 5.69 5.40 4.47
CA LEU A 69 4.78 4.57 5.25
C LEU A 69 5.61 3.88 6.33
N MET A 70 5.33 4.19 7.58
CA MET A 70 5.92 3.47 8.71
C MET A 70 5.18 2.14 8.80
N VAL A 71 5.84 1.07 8.36
CA VAL A 71 5.40 -0.33 8.51
C VAL A 71 5.81 -0.84 9.89
#